data_AF-A0AAD6LEU5-F1
#
_entry.id   AF-A0AAD6LEU5-F1
#
_cell.length_a   1.000
_cell.length_b   1.000
_cell.length_c   1.000
_cell.angle_alpha   90.00
_cell.angle_beta   90.00
_cell.angle_gamma   90.00
#
_symmetry.space_group_name_H-M   'P 1'
#
loop_
_entity.id
_entity.type
_entity.pdbx_description
1 polymer ?
#
loop_
_entity_poly.entity_id
_entity_poly.type
_entity_poly.pdbx_seq_one_letter_code
_entity_poly.pdbx_strand_id
1 'polypeptide(L)'
;MEGGCFAALGAAEKENGVVEASLVLDTLEKSLGKVEDRKEGMDVFCVVETAGGVAISGPPGTLQCDLYQHFRLPGVLMGDGRLGGISGTISAYESLKLRGFDIVAVVLEDHGLVKEVPLLSYLRNRVPVIVLPPVPQDLSNDLVEWFGDSDETFNSLKQIMLSAFSERIRRLNYMLKKAGDILWRPLTQHKLVPEETVTVIDSRCGENSAD
;
A
#
# COMPACT_ATOMS: atom_id res chain seq x y z
N MET A 1 -17.75 22.05 16.81
CA MET A 1 -17.62 20.69 16.22
C MET A 1 -18.42 20.72 14.92
N GLU A 2 -17.80 21.17 13.83
CA GLU A 2 -18.45 21.20 12.52
C GLU A 2 -17.57 20.46 11.52
N GLY A 3 -18.20 19.46 10.88
CA GLY A 3 -17.94 18.88 9.56
C GLY A 3 -16.51 18.89 9.01
N GLY A 4 -15.74 17.86 9.33
CA GLY A 4 -14.41 17.62 8.75
C GLY A 4 -14.23 16.18 8.26
N CYS A 5 -15.22 15.61 7.58
CA CYS A 5 -15.06 14.39 6.80
C CYS A 5 -16.16 14.35 5.75
N PHE A 6 -16.06 15.24 4.74
CA PHE A 6 -16.84 15.06 3.52
C PHE A 6 -16.32 13.78 2.87
N ALA A 7 -17.09 12.69 3.00
CA ALA A 7 -16.86 11.46 2.27
C ALA A 7 -16.74 11.81 0.78
N ALA A 8 -15.74 11.27 0.07
CA ALA A 8 -15.50 11.58 -1.34
C ALA A 8 -16.78 11.42 -2.18
N LEU A 9 -17.60 10.42 -1.85
CA LEU A 9 -18.94 10.23 -2.41
C LEU A 9 -19.89 11.43 -2.19
N GLY A 10 -19.95 11.97 -0.96
CA GLY A 10 -20.83 13.10 -0.64
C GLY A 10 -20.40 14.42 -1.28
N ALA A 11 -19.11 14.58 -1.61
CA ALA A 11 -18.64 15.67 -2.45
C ALA A 11 -19.03 15.46 -3.92
N ALA A 12 -18.80 14.25 -4.45
CA ALA A 12 -19.12 13.89 -5.83
C ALA A 12 -20.62 14.00 -6.14
N GLU A 13 -21.49 13.62 -5.20
CA GLU A 13 -22.95 13.77 -5.35
C GLU A 13 -23.37 15.24 -5.44
N LYS A 14 -22.78 16.13 -4.62
CA LYS A 14 -23.08 17.56 -4.64
C LYS A 14 -22.63 18.24 -5.92
N GLU A 15 -21.52 17.79 -6.48
CA GLU A 15 -20.92 18.36 -7.70
C GLU A 15 -21.41 17.68 -8.98
N ASN A 16 -22.32 16.69 -8.86
CA ASN A 16 -22.80 15.86 -9.96
C ASN A 16 -21.63 15.20 -10.75
N GLY A 17 -20.57 14.83 -10.02
CA GLY A 17 -19.31 14.29 -10.52
C GLY A 17 -19.05 12.86 -10.07
N VAL A 18 -20.10 12.07 -9.84
CA VAL A 18 -19.97 10.67 -9.41
C VAL A 18 -19.27 9.84 -10.49
N VAL A 19 -18.23 9.13 -10.08
CA VAL A 19 -17.44 8.24 -10.95
C VAL A 19 -17.60 6.81 -10.48
N GLU A 20 -17.78 5.89 -11.43
CA GLU A 20 -17.85 4.45 -11.18
C GLU A 20 -16.51 3.87 -10.74
N ALA A 21 -16.54 2.85 -9.88
CA ALA A 21 -15.34 2.17 -9.40
C ALA A 21 -14.48 1.63 -10.54
N SER A 22 -15.09 1.00 -11.55
CA SER A 22 -14.38 0.46 -12.72
C SER A 22 -13.60 1.53 -13.48
N LEU A 23 -14.16 2.74 -13.64
CA LEU A 23 -13.45 3.80 -14.35
C LEU A 23 -12.20 4.27 -13.59
N VAL A 24 -12.26 4.30 -12.25
CA VAL A 24 -11.09 4.62 -11.41
C VAL A 24 -10.01 3.55 -11.58
N LEU A 25 -10.39 2.27 -11.52
CA LEU A 25 -9.47 1.15 -11.68
C LEU A 25 -8.84 1.13 -13.08
N ASP A 26 -9.65 1.23 -14.13
CA ASP A 26 -9.18 1.27 -15.53
C ASP A 26 -8.22 2.43 -15.78
N THR A 27 -8.50 3.60 -15.17
CA THR A 27 -7.65 4.79 -15.30
C THR A 27 -6.32 4.59 -14.60
N LEU A 28 -6.34 3.99 -13.40
CA LEU A 28 -5.13 3.68 -12.66
C LEU A 28 -4.30 2.63 -13.41
N GLU A 29 -4.92 1.55 -13.88
CA GLU A 29 -4.25 0.50 -14.68
C GLU A 29 -3.60 1.08 -15.94
N LYS A 30 -4.34 1.89 -16.72
CA LYS A 30 -3.77 2.57 -17.90
C LYS A 30 -2.63 3.52 -17.54
N SER A 31 -2.67 4.14 -16.37
CA SER A 31 -1.62 5.05 -15.92
C SER A 31 -0.36 4.28 -15.51
N LEU A 32 -0.52 3.14 -14.86
CA LEU A 32 0.57 2.24 -14.49
C LEU A 32 1.19 1.58 -15.74
N GLY A 33 0.40 1.11 -16.70
CA GLY A 33 0.93 0.51 -17.95
C GLY A 33 1.73 1.49 -18.82
N LYS A 34 1.31 2.76 -18.89
CA LYS A 34 2.08 3.81 -19.60
C LYS A 34 3.46 4.08 -19.02
N VAL A 35 3.67 3.71 -17.75
CA VAL A 35 4.96 3.87 -17.09
C VAL A 35 5.92 2.77 -17.53
N GLU A 36 5.43 1.56 -17.78
CA GLU A 36 6.22 0.43 -18.26
C GLU A 36 6.71 0.61 -19.71
N ASP A 37 5.93 1.29 -20.56
CA ASP A 37 6.29 1.59 -21.96
C ASP A 37 7.43 2.63 -22.13
N ARG A 38 7.89 3.26 -21.04
CA ARG A 38 8.95 4.30 -21.11
C ARG A 38 10.34 3.66 -21.06
N LYS A 39 11.01 3.62 -22.23
CA LYS A 39 12.45 3.35 -22.50
C LYS A 39 13.11 2.27 -21.61
N GLU A 40 13.56 1.19 -22.27
CA GLU A 40 14.52 0.23 -21.72
C GLU A 40 15.68 0.93 -20.98
N GLY A 41 15.82 0.67 -19.68
CA GLY A 41 16.95 1.11 -18.85
C GLY A 41 16.69 2.20 -17.81
N MET A 42 15.44 2.65 -17.59
CA MET A 42 15.10 3.54 -16.46
C MET A 42 14.31 2.79 -15.39
N ASP A 43 14.84 2.74 -14.17
CA ASP A 43 14.08 2.29 -12.99
C ASP A 43 12.95 3.28 -12.71
N VAL A 44 11.71 2.80 -12.66
CA VAL A 44 10.56 3.64 -12.33
C VAL A 44 10.04 3.35 -10.94
N PHE A 45 9.72 4.42 -10.23
CA PHE A 45 9.07 4.39 -8.92
C PHE A 45 7.75 5.17 -9.01
N CYS A 46 6.64 4.48 -8.76
CA CYS A 46 5.31 5.06 -8.79
C CYS A 46 4.73 5.10 -7.36
N VAL A 47 4.12 6.23 -7.00
CA VAL A 47 3.40 6.39 -5.74
C VAL A 47 1.95 6.67 -6.08
N VAL A 48 1.05 5.86 -5.52
CA VAL A 48 -0.40 6.06 -5.59
C VAL A 48 -0.85 6.56 -4.22
N GLU A 49 -1.15 7.85 -4.14
CA GLU A 49 -1.71 8.44 -2.94
C GLU A 49 -3.23 8.18 -2.89
N THR A 50 -3.69 7.65 -1.76
CA THR A 50 -5.12 7.46 -1.48
C THR A 50 -5.74 8.74 -0.90
N ALA A 51 -7.05 8.92 -1.05
CA ALA A 51 -7.74 10.08 -0.49
C ALA A 51 -8.30 9.78 0.91
N GLY A 52 -7.91 10.55 1.92
CA GLY A 52 -8.46 10.42 3.27
C GLY A 52 -8.12 9.10 3.98
N GLY A 53 -9.05 8.55 4.74
CA GLY A 53 -8.83 7.35 5.57
C GLY A 53 -8.88 6.03 4.80
N VAL A 54 -8.31 4.98 5.39
CA VAL A 54 -8.28 3.61 4.84
C VAL A 54 -9.65 3.12 4.36
N ALA A 55 -10.68 3.30 5.20
CA ALA A 55 -12.03 2.82 4.96
C ALA A 55 -13.01 3.97 4.66
N ILE A 56 -12.55 5.04 4.02
CA ILE A 56 -13.45 6.10 3.55
C ILE A 56 -14.34 5.57 2.41
N SER A 57 -15.56 6.08 2.31
CA SER A 57 -16.44 5.81 1.17
C SER A 57 -15.82 6.39 -0.10
N GLY A 58 -15.48 5.52 -1.06
CA GLY A 58 -15.03 5.87 -2.39
C GLY A 58 -16.23 6.07 -3.33
N PRO A 59 -16.13 5.60 -4.61
CA PRO A 59 -17.28 5.45 -5.49
C PRO A 59 -18.48 4.77 -4.80
N PRO A 60 -19.72 4.98 -5.29
CA PRO A 60 -20.92 4.44 -4.67
C PRO A 60 -20.79 2.95 -4.30
N GLY A 61 -21.10 2.62 -3.05
CA GLY A 61 -21.13 1.23 -2.57
C GLY A 61 -19.76 0.60 -2.27
N THR A 62 -18.64 1.34 -2.36
CA THR A 62 -17.30 0.78 -2.16
C THR A 62 -16.50 1.58 -1.13
N LEU A 63 -15.77 0.88 -0.24
CA LEU A 63 -14.75 1.52 0.61
C LEU A 63 -13.43 1.60 -0.15
N GLN A 64 -12.63 2.63 0.10
CA GLN A 64 -11.35 2.81 -0.58
C GLN A 64 -10.41 1.59 -0.48
N CYS A 65 -10.32 0.96 0.69
CA CYS A 65 -9.54 -0.26 0.87
C CYS A 65 -10.10 -1.48 0.12
N ASP A 66 -11.40 -1.52 -0.21
CA ASP A 66 -11.99 -2.56 -1.04
C ASP A 66 -11.72 -2.26 -2.54
N LEU A 67 -11.79 -0.99 -2.94
CA LEU A 67 -11.55 -0.54 -4.31
C LEU A 67 -10.15 -0.97 -4.80
N TYR A 68 -9.10 -0.64 -4.04
CA TYR A 68 -7.72 -0.87 -4.46
C TYR A 68 -7.20 -2.28 -4.16
N GLN A 69 -8.00 -3.16 -3.55
CA GLN A 69 -7.59 -4.52 -3.21
C GLN A 69 -7.13 -5.31 -4.46
N HIS A 70 -7.75 -5.02 -5.61
CA HIS A 70 -7.47 -5.69 -6.88
C HIS A 70 -6.00 -5.60 -7.32
N PHE A 71 -5.33 -4.46 -7.08
CA PHE A 71 -3.96 -4.26 -7.57
C PHE A 71 -2.89 -4.90 -6.69
N ARG A 72 -3.21 -5.25 -5.44
CA ARG A 72 -2.24 -5.78 -4.46
C ARG A 72 -0.92 -5.02 -4.41
N LEU A 73 -1.00 -3.70 -4.50
CA LEU A 73 0.17 -2.85 -4.36
C LEU A 73 0.65 -2.94 -2.89
N PRO A 74 1.98 -3.04 -2.66
CA PRO A 74 2.51 -2.86 -1.32
C PRO A 74 2.20 -1.43 -0.84
N GLY A 75 1.85 -1.30 0.44
CA GLY A 75 1.40 -0.05 1.02
C GLY A 75 2.33 0.50 2.09
N VAL A 76 2.36 1.82 2.23
CA VAL A 76 2.91 2.51 3.39
C VAL A 76 1.72 3.13 4.13
N LEU A 77 1.64 2.90 5.45
CA LEU A 77 0.56 3.45 6.25
C LEU A 77 1.04 4.72 6.97
N MET A 78 0.41 5.85 6.67
CA MET A 78 0.54 7.05 7.49
C MET A 78 -0.30 6.88 8.76
N GLY A 79 0.35 6.79 9.91
CA GLY A 79 -0.31 6.70 11.22
C GLY A 79 -0.45 8.06 11.90
N ASP A 80 -1.03 8.07 13.11
CA ASP A 80 -1.28 9.30 13.87
C ASP A 80 -0.38 9.42 15.11
N GLY A 81 0.52 10.40 15.04
CA GLY A 81 1.44 10.77 16.11
C GLY A 81 0.81 11.50 17.31
N ARG A 82 -0.45 11.96 17.25
CA ARG A 82 -1.13 12.73 18.31
C ARG A 82 -1.91 11.87 19.31
N LEU A 83 -2.07 12.28 20.57
CA LEU A 83 -2.70 11.46 21.62
C LEU A 83 -3.95 10.68 21.15
N GLY A 84 -4.00 9.37 21.42
CA GLY A 84 -5.04 8.46 20.93
C GLY A 84 -4.73 7.80 19.58
N GLY A 85 -3.80 8.35 18.80
CA GLY A 85 -3.46 7.89 17.45
C GLY A 85 -2.87 6.46 17.34
N ILE A 86 -2.35 5.88 18.43
CA ILE A 86 -1.89 4.48 18.44
C ILE A 86 -3.05 3.54 18.07
N SER A 87 -4.21 3.72 18.72
CA SER A 87 -5.38 2.88 18.49
C SER A 87 -5.87 3.02 17.04
N GLY A 88 -6.01 4.26 16.56
CA GLY A 88 -6.43 4.52 15.18
C GLY A 88 -5.47 3.93 14.14
N THR A 89 -4.15 4.03 14.38
CA THR A 89 -3.13 3.46 13.50
C THR A 89 -3.22 1.93 13.46
N ILE A 90 -3.39 1.27 14.62
CA ILE A 90 -3.56 -0.18 14.69
C ILE A 90 -4.84 -0.60 13.98
N SER A 91 -5.97 0.06 14.23
CA SER A 91 -7.24 -0.28 13.57
C SER A 91 -7.18 -0.10 12.05
N ALA A 92 -6.50 0.94 11.57
CA ALA A 92 -6.26 1.16 10.14
C ALA A 92 -5.38 0.05 9.55
N TYR A 93 -4.28 -0.27 10.23
CA TYR A 93 -3.37 -1.35 9.84
C TYR A 93 -4.06 -2.72 9.77
N GLU A 94 -4.83 -3.09 10.80
CA GLU A 94 -5.59 -4.33 10.83
C GLU A 94 -6.64 -4.37 9.71
N SER A 95 -7.33 -3.26 9.45
CA SER A 95 -8.32 -3.17 8.38
C SER A 95 -7.73 -3.44 6.99
N LEU A 96 -6.50 -2.96 6.75
CA LEU A 96 -5.73 -3.24 5.53
C LEU A 96 -5.25 -4.70 5.50
N LYS A 97 -4.72 -5.21 6.61
CA LYS A 97 -4.24 -6.60 6.69
C LYS A 97 -5.36 -7.63 6.50
N LEU A 98 -6.55 -7.38 7.02
CA LEU A 98 -7.72 -8.23 6.82
C LEU A 98 -8.15 -8.33 5.35
N ARG A 99 -7.84 -7.30 4.55
CA ARG A 99 -8.09 -7.28 3.09
C ARG A 99 -6.93 -7.80 2.25
N GLY A 100 -5.86 -8.26 2.92
CA GLY A 100 -4.70 -8.83 2.26
C GLY A 100 -3.68 -7.81 1.77
N PHE A 101 -3.71 -6.55 2.23
CA PHE A 101 -2.66 -5.60 1.87
C PHE A 101 -1.33 -5.91 2.58
N ASP A 102 -0.24 -5.78 1.83
CA ASP A 102 1.11 -5.88 2.35
C ASP A 102 1.65 -4.50 2.72
N ILE A 103 1.43 -4.11 3.99
CA ILE A 103 2.01 -2.89 4.55
C ILE A 103 3.48 -3.11 4.87
N VAL A 104 4.35 -2.34 4.21
CA VAL A 104 5.82 -2.48 4.29
C VAL A 104 6.47 -1.52 5.28
N ALA A 105 5.77 -0.45 5.64
CA ALA A 105 6.21 0.51 6.66
C ALA A 105 5.00 1.25 7.25
N VAL A 106 5.15 1.73 8.48
CA VAL A 106 4.26 2.71 9.11
C VAL A 106 5.05 4.00 9.32
N VAL A 107 4.51 5.16 8.93
CA VAL A 107 5.16 6.46 9.10
C VAL A 107 4.33 7.33 10.03
N LEU A 108 4.97 8.05 10.94
CA LEU A 108 4.34 8.92 11.93
C LEU A 108 5.04 10.28 11.94
N GLU A 109 4.29 11.35 12.18
CA GLU A 109 4.85 12.62 12.64
C GLU A 109 5.16 12.53 14.13
N ASP A 110 6.33 13.00 14.57
CA ASP A 110 6.66 13.09 15.98
C ASP A 110 5.88 14.21 16.67
N HIS A 111 5.33 13.90 17.84
CA HIS A 111 4.72 14.88 18.75
C HIS A 111 5.25 14.72 20.18
N GLY A 112 6.43 14.12 20.36
CA GLY A 112 7.10 13.95 21.66
C GLY A 112 6.44 12.89 22.56
N LEU A 113 5.60 12.01 22.01
CA LEU A 113 4.82 11.02 22.75
C LEU A 113 5.39 9.59 22.67
N VAL A 114 6.55 9.39 22.02
CA VAL A 114 7.29 8.11 21.94
C VAL A 114 6.37 6.93 21.58
N LYS A 115 5.64 7.07 20.49
CA LYS A 115 4.56 6.14 20.09
C LYS A 115 5.01 4.98 19.23
N GLU A 116 6.16 5.14 18.60
CA GLU A 116 6.83 4.13 17.83
C GLU A 116 7.10 2.88 18.68
N VAL A 117 7.36 3.02 19.98
CA VAL A 117 7.65 1.87 20.87
C VAL A 117 6.43 0.93 21.02
N PRO A 118 5.24 1.39 21.45
CA PRO A 118 4.05 0.55 21.45
C PRO A 118 3.69 -0.03 20.08
N LEU A 119 3.83 0.75 19.01
CA LEU A 119 3.50 0.32 17.64
C LEU A 119 4.45 -0.77 17.15
N LEU A 120 5.77 -0.61 17.35
CA LEU A 120 6.77 -1.62 17.04
C LEU A 120 6.51 -2.93 17.81
N SER A 121 6.16 -2.81 19.10
CA SER A 121 5.80 -3.96 19.92
C SER A 121 4.57 -4.70 19.37
N TYR A 122 3.51 -3.97 19.02
CA TYR A 122 2.29 -4.54 18.43
C TYR A 122 2.60 -5.23 17.08
N LEU A 123 3.40 -4.58 16.24
CA LEU A 123 3.85 -5.09 14.92
C LEU A 123 4.90 -6.20 15.04
N ARG A 124 5.33 -6.54 16.27
CA ARG A 124 6.38 -7.54 16.57
C ARG A 124 7.66 -7.31 15.79
N ASN A 125 8.03 -6.05 15.56
CA ASN A 125 9.18 -5.63 14.75
C ASN A 125 9.19 -6.20 13.31
N ARG A 126 8.05 -6.64 12.78
CA ARG A 126 7.95 -7.16 11.40
C ARG A 126 7.76 -6.07 10.36
N VAL A 127 7.20 -4.93 10.78
CA VAL A 127 6.99 -3.76 9.95
C VAL A 127 7.70 -2.59 10.64
N PRO A 128 8.65 -1.91 9.97
CA PRO A 128 9.33 -0.76 10.53
C PRO A 128 8.35 0.38 10.79
N VAL A 129 8.57 1.10 11.89
CA VAL A 129 7.89 2.36 12.20
C VAL A 129 8.90 3.48 12.04
N ILE A 130 8.61 4.39 11.11
CA ILE A 130 9.44 5.53 10.76
C ILE A 130 8.82 6.78 11.37
N VAL A 131 9.64 7.60 12.00
CA VAL A 131 9.21 8.83 12.67
C VAL A 131 9.83 10.02 11.94
N LEU A 132 8.97 10.90 11.43
CA LEU A 132 9.34 12.17 10.84
C LEU A 132 9.38 13.27 11.91
N PRO A 133 10.24 14.29 11.76
CA PRO A 133 10.23 15.43 12.66
C PRO A 133 8.89 16.18 12.60
N PRO A 134 8.52 16.91 13.67
CA PRO A 134 7.28 17.68 13.71
C PRO A 134 7.19 18.65 12.52
N VAL A 135 6.03 18.71 11.88
CA VAL A 135 5.80 19.64 10.76
C VAL A 135 5.67 21.06 11.31
N PRO A 136 6.35 22.05 10.70
CA PRO A 136 6.17 23.45 11.05
C PRO A 136 4.69 23.85 11.06
N GLN A 137 4.23 24.44 12.16
CA GLN A 137 2.83 24.86 12.33
C GLN A 137 2.51 26.21 11.66
N ASP A 138 3.55 26.95 11.29
CA ASP A 138 3.41 28.22 10.57
C ASP A 138 2.98 27.96 9.13
N LEU A 139 1.78 28.43 8.77
CA LEU A 139 1.19 28.26 7.43
C LEU A 139 1.95 29.02 6.34
N SER A 140 2.83 29.96 6.72
CA SER A 140 3.69 30.68 5.77
C SER A 140 5.04 30.00 5.52
N ASN A 141 5.35 28.93 6.26
CA ASN A 141 6.56 28.15 6.07
C ASN A 141 6.51 27.36 4.76
N ASP A 142 7.60 27.38 3.98
CA ASP A 142 7.70 26.70 2.68
C ASP A 142 8.13 25.23 2.77
N LEU A 143 8.38 24.73 3.98
CA LEU A 143 8.81 23.38 4.35
C LEU A 143 10.19 22.96 3.79
N VAL A 144 10.95 23.84 3.15
CA VAL A 144 12.22 23.48 2.51
C VAL A 144 13.23 22.92 3.52
N GLU A 145 13.38 23.58 4.67
CA GLU A 145 14.26 23.10 5.74
C GLU A 145 13.76 21.78 6.34
N TRP A 146 12.44 21.64 6.58
CA TRP A 146 11.86 20.41 7.11
C TRP A 146 12.07 19.20 6.19
N PHE A 147 11.95 19.40 4.87
CA PHE A 147 12.29 18.36 3.90
C PHE A 147 13.78 18.02 3.90
N GLY A 148 14.65 19.03 4.03
CA GLY A 148 16.09 18.84 4.17
C GLY A 148 16.45 18.00 5.40
N ASP A 149 15.87 18.34 6.55
CA ASP A 149 16.07 17.60 7.82
C ASP A 149 15.48 16.18 7.77
N SER A 150 14.46 15.96 6.93
CA SER A 150 13.79 14.67 6.76
C SER A 150 14.38 13.80 5.65
N ASP A 151 15.38 14.28 4.90
CA ASP A 151 15.88 13.62 3.68
C ASP A 151 16.39 12.19 3.96
N GLU A 152 17.17 11.99 5.03
CA GLU A 152 17.65 10.67 5.41
C GLU A 152 16.50 9.70 5.73
N THR A 153 15.46 10.21 6.40
CA THR A 153 14.27 9.44 6.77
C THR A 153 13.47 9.03 5.53
N PHE A 154 13.27 9.96 4.58
CA PHE A 154 12.62 9.66 3.31
C PHE A 154 13.43 8.70 2.43
N ASN A 155 14.76 8.86 2.40
CA ASN A 155 15.65 7.93 1.70
C ASN A 155 15.58 6.53 2.30
N SER A 156 15.56 6.41 3.63
CA SER A 156 15.37 5.14 4.32
C SER A 156 14.02 4.49 3.97
N LEU A 157 12.93 5.25 4.00
CA LEU A 157 11.60 4.77 3.59
C LEU A 157 11.59 4.27 2.14
N LYS A 158 12.19 5.03 1.22
CA LYS A 158 12.33 4.64 -0.19
C LYS A 158 13.08 3.31 -0.33
N GLN A 159 14.19 3.12 0.40
CA GLN A 159 14.94 1.87 0.37
C GLN A 159 14.14 0.69 0.91
N ILE A 160 13.33 0.89 1.96
CA ILE A 160 12.42 -0.13 2.49
C ILE A 160 11.41 -0.54 1.43
N MET A 161 10.79 0.43 0.75
CA MET A 161 9.81 0.16 -0.32
C MET A 161 10.42 -0.62 -1.48
N LEU A 162 11.60 -0.20 -1.96
CA LEU A 162 12.32 -0.89 -3.04
C LEU A 162 12.73 -2.31 -2.64
N SER A 163 13.27 -2.48 -1.42
CA SER A 163 13.68 -3.79 -0.92
C SER A 163 12.50 -4.75 -0.80
N ALA A 164 11.37 -4.28 -0.27
CA ALA A 164 10.16 -5.09 -0.17
C ALA A 164 9.61 -5.52 -1.54
N PHE A 165 9.64 -4.61 -2.53
CA PHE A 165 9.28 -4.93 -3.90
C PHE A 165 10.22 -5.99 -4.50
N SER A 166 11.53 -5.78 -4.44
CA SER A 166 12.52 -6.74 -4.96
C SER A 166 12.40 -8.12 -4.29
N GLU A 167 12.14 -8.16 -2.98
CA GLU A 167 11.94 -9.42 -2.27
C GLU A 167 10.66 -10.14 -2.73
N ARG A 168 9.55 -9.42 -2.95
CA ARG A 168 8.31 -10.00 -3.50
C ARG A 168 8.56 -10.61 -4.87
N ILE A 169 9.17 -9.87 -5.79
CA ILE A 169 9.45 -10.37 -7.15
C ILE A 169 10.38 -11.59 -7.10
N ARG A 170 11.44 -11.54 -6.27
CA ARG A 170 12.35 -12.68 -6.06
C ARG A 170 11.60 -13.90 -5.54
N ARG A 171 10.68 -13.72 -4.58
CA ARG A 171 9.85 -14.80 -4.01
C ARG A 171 8.97 -15.44 -5.09
N LEU A 172 8.27 -14.64 -5.90
CA LEU A 172 7.39 -15.13 -6.95
C LEU A 172 8.16 -15.94 -8.01
N ASN A 173 9.28 -15.39 -8.50
CA ASN A 173 10.16 -16.09 -9.44
C ASN A 173 10.74 -17.39 -8.87
N TYR A 174 11.01 -17.42 -7.57
CA TYR A 174 11.52 -18.61 -6.90
C TYR A 174 10.42 -19.68 -6.69
N MET A 175 9.17 -19.29 -6.46
CA MET A 175 8.05 -20.21 -6.28
C MET A 175 7.83 -21.09 -7.52
N LEU A 176 7.98 -20.52 -8.72
CA LEU A 176 7.85 -21.25 -9.99
C LEU A 176 8.74 -22.49 -10.02
N LYS A 177 10.04 -22.32 -9.73
CA LYS A 177 11.02 -23.40 -9.72
C LYS A 177 10.75 -24.40 -8.60
N LYS A 178 10.54 -23.90 -7.38
CA LYS A 178 10.40 -24.74 -6.20
C LYS A 178 9.16 -25.64 -6.25
N ALA A 179 8.07 -25.18 -6.87
CA ALA A 179 6.82 -25.92 -6.95
C ALA A 179 6.98 -27.30 -7.62
N GLY A 180 7.87 -27.41 -8.61
CA GLY A 180 8.20 -28.69 -9.26
C GLY A 180 8.87 -29.69 -8.31
N ASP A 181 9.74 -29.18 -7.43
CA ASP A 181 10.59 -30.01 -6.56
C ASP A 181 9.89 -30.47 -5.27
N ILE A 182 9.00 -29.65 -4.71
CA ILE A 182 8.46 -29.88 -3.36
C ILE A 182 6.99 -30.30 -3.34
N LEU A 183 6.20 -29.96 -4.36
CA LEU A 183 4.76 -30.20 -4.34
C LEU A 183 4.41 -31.53 -4.99
N TRP A 184 3.73 -32.39 -4.24
CA TRP A 184 2.96 -33.50 -4.79
C TRP A 184 1.56 -33.00 -5.14
N ARG A 185 1.25 -32.89 -6.43
CA ARG A 185 0.00 -32.33 -6.96
C ARG A 185 -1.02 -33.46 -7.17
N PRO A 186 -2.24 -33.34 -6.65
CA PRO A 186 -3.26 -34.36 -6.86
C PRO A 186 -3.63 -34.44 -8.35
N LEU A 187 -3.98 -35.64 -8.82
CA LEU A 187 -4.46 -35.89 -10.18
C LEU A 187 -3.52 -35.38 -11.29
N THR A 188 -2.22 -35.22 -10.99
CA THR A 188 -1.22 -34.66 -11.89
C THR A 188 -0.14 -35.68 -12.17
N GLN A 189 0.16 -35.94 -13.44
CA GLN A 189 1.32 -36.77 -13.82
C GLN A 189 2.57 -35.89 -13.87
N HIS A 190 3.32 -35.83 -12.77
CA HIS A 190 4.45 -34.90 -12.58
C HIS A 190 5.52 -34.93 -13.67
N LYS A 191 5.80 -36.10 -14.26
CA LYS A 191 6.78 -36.22 -15.36
C LYS A 191 6.36 -35.53 -16.66
N LEU A 192 5.08 -35.18 -16.80
CA LEU A 192 4.50 -34.57 -18.00
C LEU A 192 4.19 -33.08 -17.82
N VAL A 193 4.54 -32.48 -16.69
CA VAL A 193 4.26 -31.06 -16.42
C VAL A 193 5.56 -30.26 -16.43
N PRO A 194 5.85 -29.51 -17.50
CA PRO A 194 6.99 -28.59 -17.54
C PRO A 194 6.88 -27.52 -16.45
N GLU A 195 8.01 -27.06 -15.92
CA GLU A 195 8.06 -25.97 -14.93
C GLU A 195 7.37 -24.70 -15.43
N GLU A 196 7.57 -24.37 -16.71
CA GLU A 196 7.00 -23.20 -17.39
C GLU A 196 5.47 -23.17 -17.42
N THR A 197 4.82 -24.33 -17.23
CA THR A 197 3.35 -24.46 -17.23
C THR A 197 2.74 -24.33 -15.85
N VAL A 198 3.56 -24.16 -14.80
CA VAL A 198 3.09 -23.96 -13.44
C VAL A 198 2.70 -22.50 -13.26
N THR A 199 1.41 -22.24 -13.07
CA THR A 199 0.93 -20.89 -12.72
C THR A 199 1.32 -20.56 -11.28
N VAL A 200 1.94 -19.41 -11.08
CA VAL A 200 2.13 -18.81 -9.76
C VAL A 200 0.93 -17.92 -9.50
N ILE A 201 0.21 -18.15 -8.41
CA ILE A 201 -0.94 -17.33 -8.01
C ILE A 201 -0.51 -16.51 -6.81
N ASP A 202 -0.32 -15.20 -6.98
CA ASP A 202 0.01 -14.29 -5.88
C ASP A 202 -1.22 -13.98 -5.02
N SER A 203 -2.40 -13.92 -5.64
CA SER A 203 -3.65 -13.73 -4.90
C SER A 203 -4.92 -14.05 -5.69
N ARG A 204 -6.07 -13.90 -5.02
CA ARG A 204 -7.40 -13.96 -5.62
C ARG A 204 -8.30 -12.85 -5.07
N CYS A 205 -9.10 -12.23 -5.94
CA CYS A 205 -10.13 -11.25 -5.60
C CYS A 205 -11.43 -11.64 -6.33
N GLY A 206 -12.42 -12.14 -5.59
CA GLY A 206 -13.67 -12.64 -6.19
C GLY A 206 -13.42 -13.86 -7.08
N GLU A 207 -13.77 -13.75 -8.36
CA GLU A 207 -13.56 -14.79 -9.38
C GLU A 207 -12.20 -14.71 -10.07
N ASN A 208 -11.50 -13.58 -9.92
CA ASN A 208 -10.24 -13.28 -10.61
C ASN A 208 -9.03 -13.66 -9.73
N SER A 209 -8.02 -14.25 -10.34
CA SER A 209 -6.70 -14.46 -9.71
C SER A 209 -5.72 -13.42 -10.24
N ALA A 210 -4.79 -12.97 -9.38
CA ALA A 210 -3.64 -12.18 -9.81
C ALA A 210 -2.44 -13.13 -9.87
N ASP A 211 -1.89 -13.26 -11.08
CA ASP A 211 -0.76 -14.14 -11.42
C ASP A 211 0.57 -13.36 -11.36
#